data_AF-A0A9E4KEL1-F1
#
_entry.id   AF-A0A9E4KEL1-F1
#
_cell.length_a   1.000
_cell.length_b   1.000
_cell.length_c   1.000
_cell.angle_alpha   90.00
_cell.angle_beta   90.00
_cell.angle_gamma   90.00
#
_symmetry.space_group_name_H-M   'P 1'
#
loop_
_entity.id
_entity.type
_entity.pdbx_description
1 polymer ?
#
loop_
_entity_poly.entity_id
_entity_poly.type
_entity_poly.pdbx_seq_one_letter_code
_entity_poly.pdbx_strand_id
1 'polypeptide(L)'
;RPAFVVDAYTKRIFARLGHFAASKNGDRDYLALQESLTAHLPRDTTLFNEYHALLVRLGHTFCRPTPKCGECPLCVVCPYPGDDAED
;
A
#
# COMPACT_ATOMS: atom_id res chain seq x y z
N ARG A 1 -20.57 8.24 4.99
CA ARG A 1 -19.65 7.68 6.01
C ARG A 1 -18.23 7.85 5.49
N PRO A 2 -17.26 8.35 6.28
CA PRO A 2 -15.88 8.46 5.81
C PRO A 2 -15.34 7.07 5.48
N ALA A 3 -14.68 6.95 4.33
CA ALA A 3 -14.04 5.73 3.86
C ALA A 3 -12.63 6.08 3.39
N PHE A 4 -11.69 5.18 3.65
CA PHE A 4 -10.30 5.35 3.22
C PHE A 4 -10.20 5.25 1.69
N VAL A 5 -9.49 6.18 1.06
CA VAL A 5 -9.28 6.16 -0.40
C VAL A 5 -8.15 5.20 -0.75
N VAL A 6 -8.47 4.16 -1.51
CA VAL A 6 -7.51 3.19 -2.02
C VAL A 6 -7.23 3.47 -3.49
N ASP A 7 -5.97 3.51 -3.88
CA ASP A 7 -5.53 3.73 -5.25
C ASP A 7 -4.50 2.69 -5.69
N ALA A 8 -3.89 2.89 -6.86
CA ALA A 8 -2.86 2.00 -7.38
C ALA A 8 -1.60 1.95 -6.51
N TYR A 9 -1.25 3.03 -5.82
CA TYR A 9 -0.11 3.06 -4.89
C TYR A 9 -0.40 2.20 -3.67
N THR A 10 -1.55 2.44 -3.04
CA THR A 10 -2.04 1.70 -1.88
C THR A 10 -2.10 0.21 -2.20
N LYS A 11 -2.73 -0.19 -3.30
CA LYS A 11 -2.81 -1.60 -3.72
C LYS A 11 -1.43 -2.25 -3.85
N ARG A 12 -0.49 -1.60 -4.55
CA ARG A 12 0.85 -2.16 -4.77
C ARG A 12 1.65 -2.27 -3.46
N ILE A 13 1.62 -1.24 -2.63
CA ILE A 13 2.34 -1.24 -1.34
C ILE A 13 1.82 -2.37 -0.46
N PHE A 14 0.50 -2.49 -0.29
CA PHE A 14 -0.08 -3.52 0.58
C PHE A 14 0.07 -4.94 0.02
N ALA A 15 0.09 -5.12 -1.31
CA ALA A 15 0.44 -6.39 -1.91
C ALA A 15 1.90 -6.80 -1.62
N ARG A 16 2.84 -5.85 -1.74
CA ARG A 16 4.27 -6.06 -1.41
C ARG A 16 4.51 -6.28 0.09
N LEU A 17 3.68 -5.70 0.95
CA LEU A 17 3.70 -5.94 2.39
C LEU A 17 3.09 -7.29 2.80
N GLY A 18 2.57 -8.08 1.85
CA GLY A 18 2.00 -9.40 2.12
C GLY A 18 0.57 -9.35 2.68
N HIS A 19 -0.11 -8.19 2.66
CA HIS A 19 -1.48 -8.06 3.14
C HIS A 19 -2.52 -8.55 2.14
N PHE A 20 -2.17 -8.58 0.84
CA PHE A 20 -3.06 -9.07 -0.21
C PHE A 20 -2.23 -9.83 -1.24
N ALA A 21 -2.54 -11.11 -1.46
CA ALA A 21 -2.11 -11.77 -2.67
C ALA A 21 -2.76 -11.01 -3.83
N ALA A 22 -2.01 -10.62 -4.85
CA ALA A 22 -2.55 -10.06 -6.08
C ALA A 22 -3.51 -11.09 -6.71
N SER A 23 -4.76 -11.11 -6.26
CA SER A 23 -5.76 -12.04 -6.76
C SER A 23 -6.10 -11.62 -8.17
N LYS A 24 -6.39 -12.59 -9.03
CA LYS A 24 -6.92 -12.34 -10.39
C LYS A 24 -8.23 -11.54 -10.37
N ASN A 25 -8.82 -11.29 -9.20
CA ASN A 25 -10.06 -10.54 -8.97
C ASN A 25 -9.79 -9.21 -8.23
N GLY A 26 -9.19 -8.23 -8.93
CA GLY A 26 -8.73 -6.96 -8.35
C GLY A 26 -9.80 -6.08 -7.66
N ASP A 27 -11.09 -6.31 -7.92
CA ASP A 27 -12.19 -5.59 -7.27
C ASP A 27 -12.45 -6.08 -5.83
N ARG A 28 -12.27 -7.39 -5.58
CA ARG A 28 -12.41 -7.95 -4.23
C ARG A 28 -11.28 -7.52 -3.32
N ASP A 29 -10.06 -7.47 -3.85
CA ASP A 29 -8.88 -7.02 -3.11
C ASP A 29 -8.97 -5.52 -2.79
N TYR A 30 -9.52 -4.73 -3.71
CA TYR A 30 -9.80 -3.31 -3.47
C TYR A 30 -10.76 -3.10 -2.30
N LEU A 31 -11.92 -3.75 -2.33
CA LEU A 31 -12.96 -3.56 -1.32
C LEU A 31 -12.46 -4.02 0.05
N ALA A 32 -11.82 -5.19 0.10
CA ALA A 32 -11.26 -5.72 1.34
C ALA A 32 -10.19 -4.78 1.94
N LEU A 33 -9.33 -4.19 1.09
CA LEU A 33 -8.33 -3.22 1.53
C LEU A 33 -8.97 -1.92 2.04
N GLN A 34 -9.97 -1.38 1.34
CA GLN A 34 -10.69 -0.18 1.77
C GLN A 34 -11.42 -0.39 3.10
N GLU A 35 -12.12 -1.52 3.24
CA GLU A 35 -12.82 -1.88 4.47
C GLU A 35 -11.85 -2.06 5.62
N SER A 36 -10.73 -2.77 5.40
CA SER A 36 -9.69 -2.98 6.41
C SER A 36 -9.09 -1.66 6.89
N LEU A 37 -8.66 -0.77 5.98
CA LEU A 37 -8.09 0.52 6.36
C LEU A 37 -9.10 1.42 7.06
N THR A 38 -10.35 1.43 6.60
CA THR A 38 -11.42 2.22 7.22
C THR A 38 -11.79 1.70 8.61
N ALA A 39 -11.64 0.39 8.87
CA ALA A 39 -11.96 -0.24 10.15
C ALA A 39 -10.83 -0.12 11.18
N HIS A 40 -9.56 -0.14 10.75
CA HIS A 40 -8.39 -0.12 11.65
C HIS A 40 -7.89 1.29 11.98
N LEU A 41 -8.35 2.33 11.29
CA LEU A 41 -8.00 3.72 11.57
C LEU A 41 -9.15 4.44 12.31
N PRO A 42 -8.84 5.40 13.20
CA PRO A 42 -9.83 6.33 13.72
C PRO A 42 -10.65 6.96 12.58
N ARG A 43 -11.97 7.07 12.77
CA ARG A 43 -12.88 7.64 11.76
C ARG A 43 -12.74 9.15 11.67
N ASP A 44 -11.64 9.59 11.08
CA ASP A 44 -11.28 10.97 10.86
C ASP A 44 -10.82 11.16 9.40
N THR A 45 -11.56 12.00 8.67
CA THR A 45 -11.27 12.30 7.26
C THR A 45 -9.89 12.94 7.09
N THR A 46 -9.45 13.76 8.04
CA THR A 46 -8.13 14.42 8.01
C THR A 46 -7.03 13.37 8.09
N LEU A 47 -7.16 12.42 9.02
CA LEU A 47 -6.24 11.30 9.18
C LEU A 47 -6.21 10.43 7.92
N PHE A 48 -7.36 10.13 7.32
CA PHE A 48 -7.43 9.34 6.08
C PHE A 48 -6.70 10.04 4.93
N ASN A 49 -6.88 11.36 4.78
CA ASN A 49 -6.23 12.14 3.75
C ASN A 49 -4.70 12.19 3.95
N GLU A 50 -4.24 12.36 5.19
CA GLU A 50 -2.81 12.34 5.52
C GLU A 50 -2.18 10.97 5.22
N TYR A 51 -2.79 9.88 5.70
CA TYR A 51 -2.33 8.53 5.39
C TYR A 51 -2.29 8.26 3.89
N HIS A 52 -3.33 8.66 3.16
CA HIS A 52 -3.35 8.52 1.71
C HIS A 52 -2.20 9.30 1.05
N ALA A 53 -1.95 10.55 1.44
CA ALA A 53 -0.85 11.35 0.92
C ALA A 53 0.53 10.72 1.22
N LEU A 54 0.71 10.13 2.40
CA LEU A 54 1.93 9.41 2.77
C LEU A 54 2.14 8.16 1.92
N LEU A 55 1.07 7.39 1.66
CA LEU A 55 1.14 6.20 0.80
C LEU A 55 1.43 6.57 -0.66
N VAL A 56 0.84 7.65 -1.17
CA VAL A 56 1.16 8.19 -2.50
C VAL A 56 2.62 8.58 -2.57
N ARG A 57 3.14 9.32 -1.59
CA ARG A 57 4.56 9.72 -1.53
C ARG A 57 5.48 8.50 -1.48
N LEU A 58 5.19 7.53 -0.60
CA LEU A 58 5.95 6.29 -0.50
C LEU A 58 5.98 5.53 -1.83
N GLY A 59 4.80 5.37 -2.45
CA GLY A 59 4.63 4.61 -3.67
C GLY A 59 5.19 5.28 -4.92
N HIS A 60 5.24 6.62 -4.94
CA HIS A 60 5.83 7.40 -6.02
C HIS A 60 7.36 7.49 -5.88
N THR A 61 7.87 7.73 -4.67
CA THR A 61 9.31 7.96 -4.44
C THR A 61 10.11 6.66 -4.35
N PHE A 62 9.60 5.64 -3.65
CA PHE A 62 10.37 4.43 -3.31
C PHE A 62 9.72 3.16 -3.85
N CYS A 63 8.45 2.91 -3.48
CA CYS A 63 7.74 1.69 -3.83
C CYS A 63 7.05 1.81 -5.21
N ARG A 64 7.81 2.27 -6.20
CA ARG A 64 7.38 2.41 -7.61
C ARG A 64 7.37 1.04 -8.33
N PRO A 65 6.88 0.92 -9.58
CA PRO A 65 6.83 -0.36 -10.29
C PRO A 65 8.17 -1.13 -10.28
N THR A 66 9.27 -0.46 -10.61
CA THR A 66 10.65 -0.92 -10.34
C THR A 66 11.11 -0.29 -9.04
N PRO A 67 11.02 -0.95 -7.87
CA PRO A 67 11.22 -0.27 -6.59
C PRO A 67 12.62 0.35 -6.41
N LYS A 68 12.78 1.04 -5.28
CA LYS A 68 14.08 1.45 -4.73
C LYS A 68 14.13 0.91 -3.31
N CYS A 69 14.15 -0.40 -3.17
CA CYS A 69 13.94 -1.05 -1.87
C CYS A 69 15.05 -0.70 -0.87
N GLY A 70 16.29 -0.53 -1.31
CA GLY A 70 17.39 -0.06 -0.45
C GLY A 70 17.20 1.35 0.13
N GLU A 71 16.41 2.20 -0.54
CA GLU A 71 16.10 3.56 -0.08
C GLU A 71 14.72 3.66 0.61
N CYS A 72 13.94 2.58 0.60
CA CYS A 72 12.56 2.58 1.09
C CYS A 72 12.55 2.63 2.62
N PRO A 73 11.76 3.52 3.26
CA PRO A 73 11.67 3.57 4.72
C PRO A 73 11.07 2.29 5.34
N LEU A 74 10.43 1.43 4.54
CA LEU A 74 9.90 0.15 4.99
C LEU A 74 10.86 -1.03 4.73
N CYS A 75 12.08 -0.79 4.23
CA CYS A 75 12.99 -1.87 3.77
C CYS A 75 13.25 -2.94 4.84
N VAL A 76 13.35 -2.56 6.10
CA VAL A 76 13.64 -3.45 7.23
C VAL A 76 12.47 -4.36 7.63
N VAL A 77 11.24 -4.02 7.26
CA VAL A 77 10.02 -4.75 7.64
C VAL A 77 9.22 -5.26 6.45
N CYS A 78 9.56 -4.80 5.24
CA CYS A 78 8.85 -5.16 4.02
C CYS A 78 9.30 -6.55 3.55
N PRO A 79 8.39 -7.54 3.43
CA PRO A 79 8.72 -8.90 3.02
C PRO A 79 8.95 -9.03 1.50
N TYR A 80 8.74 -7.97 0.73
CA TYR A 80 8.99 -7.98 -0.71
C TYR A 80 10.48 -8.15 -0.98
N PRO A 81 10.89 -9.11 -1.84
CA PRO A 81 12.30 -9.46 -2.07
C PRO A 81 13.15 -8.31 -2.64
N GLY A 82 12.52 -7.24 -3.10
CA GLY A 82 13.20 -6.02 -3.51
C GLY A 82 13.58 -6.00 -4.97
N ASP A 83 14.58 -5.18 -5.27
CA ASP A 83 15.11 -4.98 -6.63
C ASP A 83 16.07 -6.11 -7.05
N ASP A 84 16.49 -6.95 -6.10
CA ASP A 84 17.46 -8.03 -6.25
C ASP A 84 16.83 -9.38 -6.68
N ALA A 85 15.57 -9.38 -7.12
CA ALA A 85 14.93 -10.55 -7.74
C ALA A 85 15.35 -10.70 -9.21
N GLU A 86 16.65 -10.67 -9.47
CA GLU A 86 17.29 -11.15 -10.70
C GLU A 86 18.48 -12.05 -10.31
N ASP A 87 18.17 -13.33 -10.09
CA ASP A 87 18.89 -14.47 -10.66
C ASP A 87 17.95 -15.70 -10.71
#